data_AF-A0A1Q2LI74-F1
#
_entry.id   AF-A0A1Q2LI74-F1
#
_cell.length_a   1.000
_cell.length_b   1.000
_cell.length_c   1.000
_cell.angle_alpha   90.00
_cell.angle_beta   90.00
_cell.angle_gamma   90.00
#
_symmetry.space_group_name_H-M   'P 1'
#
loop_
_entity.id
_entity.type
_entity.pdbx_description
1 polymer ?
#
loop_
_entity_poly.entity_id
_entity_poly.type
_entity_poly.pdbx_seq_one_letter_code
_entity_poly.pdbx_strand_id
1 'polypeptide(L)'
;MFNVLICLKQLDNINLAPMLERLYNHAKPQQIHIITSSNNANLILNLSQNIQEKIYIFDEDKIYKNLSLEVIQKYMESKNAAIWRSGWYLQQFLKMGYATFANSNDKTSNALLDMGGGG
;
A
#
# COMPACT_ATOMS: atom_id res chain seq x y z
N MET A 1 -16.66 3.87 8.31
CA MET A 1 -15.25 4.07 8.69
C MET A 1 -14.39 3.75 7.47
N PHE A 2 -13.20 4.35 7.30
CA PHE A 2 -12.35 4.14 6.12
C PHE A 2 -10.89 3.87 6.51
N ASN A 3 -10.17 3.15 5.65
CA ASN A 3 -8.73 2.96 5.72
C ASN A 3 -8.03 3.93 4.75
N VAL A 4 -6.80 4.31 5.06
CA VAL A 4 -5.97 5.14 4.16
C VAL A 4 -4.82 4.30 3.62
N LEU A 5 -4.54 4.41 2.32
CA LEU A 5 -3.40 3.77 1.67
C LEU A 5 -2.38 4.81 1.23
N ILE A 6 -1.12 4.61 1.59
CA ILE A 6 0.01 5.46 1.23
C ILE A 6 1.05 4.60 0.49
N CYS A 7 1.47 5.01 -0.71
CA CYS A 7 2.60 4.37 -1.41
C CYS A 7 3.84 5.23 -1.23
N LEU A 8 4.83 4.69 -0.54
CA LEU A 8 6.04 5.40 -0.15
C LEU A 8 7.25 4.78 -0.85
N LYS A 9 7.77 5.46 -1.87
CA LYS A 9 8.98 5.03 -2.59
C LYS A 9 10.25 5.39 -1.84
N GLN A 10 10.30 6.61 -1.31
CA GLN A 10 11.44 7.13 -0.57
C GLN A 10 10.95 7.70 0.75
N LEU A 11 11.71 7.42 1.79
CA LEU A 11 11.49 7.97 3.11
C LEU A 11 11.90 9.45 3.12
N ASP A 12 10.91 10.33 3.23
CA ASP A 12 11.13 11.68 3.72
C ASP A 12 10.89 11.69 5.23
N ASN A 13 11.93 11.38 5.99
CA ASN A 13 11.86 11.23 7.45
C ASN A 13 11.37 12.49 8.16
N ILE A 14 11.60 13.67 7.59
CA ILE A 14 11.25 14.95 8.21
C ILE A 14 9.73 15.13 8.19
N ASN A 15 9.08 14.75 7.07
CA ASN A 15 7.66 15.03 6.86
C ASN A 15 6.76 13.83 7.12
N LEU A 16 7.29 12.59 7.11
CA LEU A 16 6.47 11.40 7.25
C LEU A 16 5.78 11.29 8.62
N ALA A 17 6.52 11.43 9.73
CA ALA A 17 5.95 11.34 11.07
C ALA A 17 4.86 12.40 11.32
N PRO A 18 5.11 13.71 11.09
CA PRO A 18 4.08 14.73 11.24
C PRO A 18 2.86 14.50 10.34
N MET A 19 3.07 14.00 9.12
CA MET A 19 1.96 13.68 8.20
C MET A 19 1.09 12.55 8.74
N LEU A 20 1.71 11.46 9.22
CA LEU A 20 0.98 10.32 9.79
C LEU A 20 0.22 10.71 11.06
N GLU A 21 0.82 11.51 11.95
CA GLU A 21 0.14 12.01 13.15
C GLU A 21 -1.04 12.92 12.81
N ARG A 22 -0.86 13.85 11.86
CA ARG A 22 -1.96 14.73 11.41
C ARG A 22 -3.09 13.93 10.81
N LEU A 23 -2.77 12.96 9.96
CA LEU A 23 -3.74 12.07 9.34
C LEU A 23 -4.53 11.30 10.41
N TYR A 24 -3.84 10.71 11.38
CA TYR A 24 -4.47 9.98 12.48
C TYR A 24 -5.41 10.88 13.31
N ASN A 25 -4.92 12.06 13.72
CA ASN A 25 -5.66 12.93 14.64
C ASN A 25 -6.87 13.62 13.99
N HIS A 26 -6.79 13.95 12.70
CA HIS A 26 -7.82 14.76 12.02
C HIS A 26 -8.73 13.94 11.11
N ALA A 27 -8.15 13.08 10.26
CA ALA A 27 -8.96 12.25 9.36
C ALA A 27 -9.54 11.02 10.10
N LYS A 28 -8.91 10.61 11.21
CA LYS A 28 -9.33 9.48 12.06
C LYS A 28 -9.62 8.21 11.26
N PRO A 29 -8.69 7.77 10.39
CA PRO A 29 -8.87 6.51 9.67
C PRO A 29 -8.85 5.34 10.66
N GLN A 30 -9.52 4.24 10.28
CA GLN A 30 -9.49 3.01 11.07
C GLN A 30 -8.07 2.41 11.09
N GLN A 31 -7.43 2.38 9.93
CA GLN A 31 -6.07 1.91 9.72
C GLN A 31 -5.36 2.77 8.67
N ILE A 32 -4.04 2.86 8.80
CA ILE A 32 -3.14 3.46 7.81
C ILE A 32 -2.31 2.33 7.22
N HIS A 33 -2.47 2.08 5.93
CA HIS A 33 -1.75 1.07 5.20
C HIS A 33 -0.66 1.73 4.37
N ILE A 34 0.58 1.24 4.48
CA ILE A 34 1.73 1.81 3.82
C ILE A 34 2.37 0.74 2.94
N ILE A 35 2.43 0.99 1.63
CA ILE A 35 3.16 0.16 0.67
C ILE A 35 4.55 0.77 0.49
N THR A 36 5.60 0.00 0.76
CA THR A 36 6.98 0.44 0.60
C THR A 36 7.92 -0.77 0.51
N SER A 37 9.20 -0.52 0.22
CA SER A 37 10.23 -1.55 0.35
C SER A 37 10.34 -2.03 1.80
N SER A 38 10.46 -3.34 1.99
CA SER A 38 10.69 -3.96 3.31
C SER A 38 11.82 -3.32 4.14
N ASN A 39 12.84 -2.75 3.49
CA ASN A 39 13.94 -2.02 4.14
C ASN A 39 13.48 -0.78 4.94
N ASN A 40 12.34 -0.20 4.58
CA ASN A 40 11.82 1.01 5.22
C ASN A 40 10.93 0.70 6.44
N ALA A 41 10.52 -0.56 6.63
CA ALA A 41 9.47 -0.93 7.59
C ALA A 41 9.82 -0.54 9.03
N ASN A 42 10.99 -0.96 9.52
CA ASN A 42 11.43 -0.67 10.90
C ASN A 42 11.53 0.83 11.15
N LEU A 43 11.99 1.59 10.16
CA LEU A 43 12.17 3.02 10.28
C LEU A 43 10.82 3.75 10.38
N ILE A 44 9.82 3.34 9.60
CA ILE A 44 8.46 3.89 9.69
C ILE A 44 7.85 3.62 11.07
N LEU A 45 7.97 2.40 11.57
CA LEU A 45 7.45 2.04 12.90
C LEU A 45 8.12 2.85 14.00
N ASN A 46 9.44 3.06 13.92
CA ASN A 46 10.19 3.89 14.86
C ASN A 46 9.80 5.36 14.82
N LEU A 47 9.44 5.89 13.64
CA LEU A 47 9.01 7.28 13.47
C LEU A 47 7.57 7.53 13.95
N SER A 48 6.77 6.50 14.18
CA SER A 48 5.33 6.62 14.45
C SER A 48 4.89 5.78 15.65
N GLN A 49 5.71 5.75 16.70
CA GLN A 49 5.48 4.96 17.91
C GLN A 49 4.10 5.18 18.53
N ASN A 50 3.59 6.43 18.52
CA ASN A 50 2.31 6.80 19.12
C ASN A 50 1.07 6.20 18.42
N ILE A 51 1.22 5.74 17.18
CA ILE A 51 0.12 5.25 16.33
C ILE A 51 0.50 3.93 15.64
N GLN A 52 1.53 3.25 16.15
CA GLN A 52 2.12 2.09 15.52
C GLN A 52 1.09 0.96 15.35
N GLU A 53 0.16 0.81 16.28
CA GLU A 53 -0.94 -0.16 16.26
C GLU A 53 -1.98 0.11 15.17
N LYS A 54 -1.95 1.30 14.56
CA LYS A 54 -2.81 1.69 13.44
C LYS A 54 -2.13 1.55 12.08
N ILE A 55 -0.83 1.29 12.05
CA ILE A 55 -0.04 1.24 10.83
C ILE A 55 0.18 -0.22 10.40
N TYR A 56 -0.17 -0.51 9.15
CA TYR A 56 0.09 -1.80 8.50
C TYR A 56 1.02 -1.58 7.31
N ILE A 57 2.16 -2.24 7.31
CA ILE A 57 3.18 -2.09 6.25
C ILE A 57 3.10 -3.29 5.32
N PHE A 58 3.03 -3.00 4.03
CA PHE A 58 3.03 -3.99 2.95
C PHE A 58 4.28 -3.81 2.11
N ASP A 59 4.94 -4.94 1.82
CA ASP A 59 6.12 -4.98 0.96
C ASP A 59 5.70 -4.80 -0.51
N GLU A 60 6.23 -3.78 -1.18
CA GLU A 60 5.81 -3.41 -2.54
C GLU A 60 6.00 -4.55 -3.55
N ASP A 61 7.07 -5.33 -3.41
CA ASP A 61 7.39 -6.48 -4.26
C ASP A 61 6.42 -7.66 -4.07
N LYS A 62 5.60 -7.63 -3.01
CA LYS A 62 4.63 -8.69 -2.68
C LYS A 62 3.19 -8.31 -3.01
N ILE A 63 2.92 -7.05 -3.37
CA ILE A 63 1.55 -6.59 -3.68
C ILE A 63 1.03 -7.23 -4.96
N TYR A 64 1.85 -7.28 -6.01
CA TYR A 64 1.46 -7.88 -7.28
C TYR A 64 2.66 -8.52 -7.96
N LYS A 65 2.52 -9.79 -8.31
CA LYS A 65 3.60 -10.56 -8.91
C LYS A 65 4.06 -9.90 -10.22
N ASN A 66 5.38 -9.78 -10.40
CA ASN A 66 6.03 -9.19 -11.58
C ASN A 66 5.74 -7.69 -11.81
N LEU A 67 5.20 -6.98 -10.83
CA LEU A 67 5.08 -5.53 -10.90
C LEU A 67 6.36 -4.89 -10.33
N SER A 68 7.20 -4.33 -11.20
CA SER A 68 8.40 -3.59 -10.79
C SER A 68 8.57 -2.32 -11.62
N LEU A 69 9.40 -1.40 -11.12
CA LEU A 69 9.74 -0.19 -11.87
C LEU A 69 10.35 -0.52 -13.25
N GLU A 70 11.23 -1.53 -13.29
CA GLU A 70 11.90 -1.97 -14.51
C GLU A 70 10.90 -2.49 -15.55
N VAL A 71 9.92 -3.29 -15.13
CA VAL A 71 8.86 -3.79 -16.03
C VAL A 71 8.06 -2.64 -16.62
N ILE A 72 7.73 -1.63 -15.82
CA ILE A 72 7.00 -0.45 -16.30
C ILE A 72 7.86 0.39 -17.25
N GLN A 73 9.15 0.58 -16.94
CA GLN A 73 10.08 1.31 -17.80
C GLN A 73 10.20 0.64 -19.16
N LYS A 74 10.45 -0.68 -19.19
CA LYS A 74 10.48 -1.49 -20.41
C LYS A 74 9.18 -1.38 -21.22
N TYR A 75 8.03 -1.42 -20.53
CA TYR A 75 6.75 -1.24 -21.19
C TYR A 75 6.60 0.16 -21.81
N MET A 76 6.96 1.22 -21.08
CA MET A 76 6.91 2.60 -21.56
C MET A 76 7.85 2.82 -22.75
N GLU A 77 9.07 2.28 -22.68
CA GLU A 77 10.05 2.28 -23.78
C GLU A 77 9.46 1.64 -25.03
N SER A 78 8.85 0.45 -24.90
CA SER A 78 8.23 -0.26 -26.03
C SER A 78 7.09 0.50 -26.71
N LYS A 79 6.50 1.47 -26.01
CA LYS A 79 5.41 2.33 -26.50
C LYS A 79 5.88 3.72 -26.91
N ASN A 80 7.19 3.97 -26.91
CA ASN A 80 7.78 5.28 -27.17
C ASN A 80 7.19 6.37 -26.25
N ALA A 81 6.87 5.99 -25.00
CA ALA A 81 6.22 6.83 -24.00
C ALA A 81 7.24 7.49 -23.04
N ALA A 82 6.76 8.39 -22.19
CA ALA A 82 7.59 9.12 -21.23
C ALA A 82 8.09 8.23 -20.07
N ILE A 83 9.29 7.65 -20.22
CA ILE A 83 9.93 6.73 -19.25
C ILE A 83 10.05 7.36 -17.84
N TRP A 84 10.30 8.67 -17.76
CA TRP A 84 10.44 9.39 -16.49
C TRP A 84 9.16 9.36 -15.63
N ARG A 85 7.99 9.04 -16.21
CA ARG A 85 6.73 8.86 -15.47
C ARG A 85 6.57 7.47 -14.86
N SER A 86 7.47 6.53 -15.12
CA SER A 86 7.33 5.13 -14.69
C SER A 86 7.14 4.98 -13.17
N GLY A 87 7.79 5.82 -12.36
CA GLY A 87 7.61 5.83 -10.91
C GLY A 87 6.19 6.24 -10.48
N TRP A 88 5.60 7.22 -11.16
CA TRP A 88 4.22 7.64 -10.90
C TRP A 88 3.22 6.54 -11.27
N TYR A 89 3.44 5.87 -12.40
CA TYR A 89 2.62 4.72 -12.81
C TYR A 89 2.75 3.53 -11.86
N LEU A 90 3.97 3.23 -11.40
CA LEU A 90 4.19 2.18 -10.39
C LEU A 90 3.34 2.42 -9.16
N GLN A 91 3.33 3.65 -8.64
CA GLN A 91 2.49 4.00 -7.49
C GLN A 91 1.00 3.77 -7.77
N GLN A 92 0.49 4.05 -8.98
CA GLN A 92 -0.91 3.80 -9.29
C GLN A 92 -1.20 2.30 -9.37
N PHE A 93 -0.32 1.52 -10.02
CA PHE A 93 -0.49 0.07 -10.13
C PHE A 93 -0.39 -0.63 -8.78
N LEU A 94 0.48 -0.17 -7.87
CA LEU A 94 0.53 -0.69 -6.50
C LEU A 94 -0.79 -0.44 -5.76
N LYS A 95 -1.39 0.75 -5.89
CA LYS A 95 -2.71 1.03 -5.29
C LYS A 95 -3.80 0.12 -5.86
N MET A 96 -3.80 -0.12 -7.16
CA MET A 96 -4.75 -1.02 -7.81
C MET A 96 -4.54 -2.48 -7.38
N GLY A 97 -3.29 -2.93 -7.31
CA GLY A 97 -2.92 -4.26 -6.83
C GLY A 97 -3.37 -4.47 -5.39
N TYR A 98 -3.13 -3.48 -4.52
CA TYR A 98 -3.61 -3.49 -3.15
C TYR A 98 -5.14 -3.54 -3.07
N ALA A 99 -5.86 -2.73 -3.83
CA ALA A 99 -7.32 -2.76 -3.84
C ALA A 99 -7.86 -4.16 -4.23
N THR A 100 -7.19 -4.84 -5.16
CA THR A 100 -7.51 -6.21 -5.54
C THR A 100 -7.23 -7.20 -4.41
N PHE A 101 -6.08 -7.08 -3.73
CA PHE A 101 -5.74 -7.88 -2.56
C PHE A 101 -6.74 -7.69 -1.41
N ALA A 102 -7.05 -6.44 -1.06
CA ALA A 102 -8.01 -6.09 -0.01
C ALA A 102 -9.41 -6.64 -0.30
N ASN A 103 -9.91 -6.43 -1.52
CA ASN A 103 -11.21 -6.96 -1.94
C ASN A 103 -11.26 -8.50 -1.94
N SER A 104 -10.13 -9.17 -2.21
CA SER A 104 -10.08 -10.63 -2.19
C SER A 104 -10.13 -11.14 -0.75
N ASN A 105 -9.39 -10.53 0.16
CA ASN A 105 -9.41 -10.89 1.58
C ASN A 105 -10.75 -10.56 2.26
N ASP A 106 -11.43 -9.49 1.85
CA ASP A 106 -12.80 -9.17 2.29
C ASP A 106 -13.84 -10.16 1.73
N LYS A 107 -13.58 -10.77 0.57
CA LYS A 107 -14.43 -11.85 0.05
C LYS A 107 -14.14 -13.18 0.74
N THR A 108 -12.91 -13.45 1.17
CA THR A 108 -12.59 -14.67 1.94
C THR A 108 -13.20 -14.63 3.35
N SER A 109 -13.40 -13.45 3.94
CA SER A 109 -14.14 -13.29 5.20
C SER A 109 -15.67 -13.37 5.03
N ASN A 110 -16.20 -13.06 3.84
CA ASN A 110 -17.63 -13.22 3.53
C ASN A 110 -18.01 -14.59 2.91
N ALA A 111 -17.04 -15.34 2.37
CA ALA A 111 -17.28 -16.64 1.73
C ALA A 111 -17.19 -17.85 2.69
N LEU A 112 -16.98 -17.63 3.99
CA LEU A 112 -16.92 -18.69 5.00
C LEU A 112 -18.15 -18.78 5.92
N LEU A 113 -19.26 -18.11 5.57
CA LEU A 113 -20.54 -18.25 6.29
C LEU A 113 -21.63 -19.00 5.52
N ASP A 114 -21.30 -19.71 4.43
CA ASP A 114 -22.29 -20.50 3.69
C ASP A 114 -21.80 -21.90 3.27
N MET A 115 -21.19 -22.63 4.20
CA MET A 115 -21.05 -24.09 4.10
C MET A 115 -21.41 -24.79 5.42
N GLY A 116 -22.55 -24.38 5.98
CA GLY A 116 -23.13 -25.01 7.16
C GLY A 116 -24.65 -24.88 7.14
N GLY A 117 -25.33 -25.71 6.34
CA GLY A 117 -26.78 -25.84 6.45
C GLY A 117 -27.50 -26.49 5.27
N GLY A 118 -27.75 -27.79 5.38
CA GLY A 118 -29.01 -28.40 4.93
C GLY A 118 -29.00 -29.13 3.58
N GLY A 119 -29.21 -30.45 3.64
CA GLY A 119 -29.56 -31.32 2.51
C GLY A 119 -28.95 -32.69 2.60
#